data_AF-A0A4Y2A070-F1
#
_entry.id   AF-A0A4Y2A070-F1
#
_cell.length_a   1.000
_cell.length_b   1.000
_cell.length_c   1.000
_cell.angle_alpha   90.00
_cell.angle_beta   90.00
_cell.angle_gamma   90.00
#
_symmetry.space_group_name_H-M   'P 1'
#
loop_
_entity.id
_entity.type
_entity.pdbx_description
1 polymer ?
#
loop_
_entity_poly.entity_id
_entity_poly.type
_entity_poly.pdbx_seq_one_letter_code
_entity_poly.pdbx_strand_id
1 'polypeptide(L)'
;MGPPLKLLDDSSDEEPEAEFTINENYAGRYDIWRNKEELQKLKDLSQEISSTSEEEEEEPEIEKDFLKTLSLLKSKDPRIYDENTKFFKEEDIPKEPKVKKEKPMFMKDYERKIVLEQNGMFVDEDDEDNEHLRQRPLLTNKEEEEIKKSFQQAVPDSDEEEDLLQVRTKTKAEEEKEEVDYKQWLETEKDMLFLNKCWNDPKISEDEKFLRDYILNKR
;
A
#
# COMPACT_ATOMS: atom_id res chain seq x y z
N MET A 1 85.38 45.37 -6.73
CA MET A 1 84.41 46.24 -6.02
C MET A 1 83.05 46.00 -6.65
N GLY A 2 82.26 45.07 -6.11
CA GLY A 2 80.86 44.89 -6.49
C GLY A 2 79.99 45.92 -5.75
N PRO A 3 78.89 46.40 -6.34
CA PRO A 3 78.00 47.31 -5.63
C PRO A 3 77.30 46.54 -4.49
N PRO A 4 77.07 47.16 -3.31
CA PRO A 4 76.32 46.52 -2.24
C PRO A 4 74.83 46.45 -2.62
N LEU A 5 74.24 45.26 -2.43
CA LEU A 5 72.80 45.01 -2.49
C LEU A 5 72.11 45.89 -1.44
N LYS A 6 71.24 46.80 -1.89
CA LYS A 6 70.28 47.48 -1.02
C LYS A 6 69.16 46.48 -0.71
N LEU A 7 69.25 45.87 0.47
CA LEU A 7 68.18 45.06 1.07
C LEU A 7 67.44 45.97 2.05
N LEU A 8 66.11 46.05 1.90
CA LEU A 8 65.13 46.97 2.50
C LEU A 8 65.01 48.34 1.79
N ASP A 9 64.31 48.32 0.66
CA ASP A 9 63.39 49.41 0.32
C ASP A 9 62.02 49.03 0.91
N ASP A 10 61.54 49.86 1.82
CA ASP A 10 60.26 49.77 2.52
C ASP A 10 59.15 50.20 1.55
N SER A 11 58.87 49.35 0.55
CA SER A 11 57.72 49.50 -0.32
C SER A 11 56.60 48.64 0.24
N SER A 12 55.66 49.31 0.90
CA SER A 12 54.31 48.83 1.19
C SER A 12 53.69 48.18 -0.06
N ASP A 13 53.87 46.86 -0.21
CA ASP A 13 53.26 46.06 -1.25
C ASP A 13 51.89 45.61 -0.74
N GLU A 14 50.86 46.23 -1.29
CA GLU A 14 49.46 45.90 -1.08
C GLU A 14 49.25 44.40 -1.38
N GLU A 15 48.72 43.67 -0.39
CA GLU A 15 48.22 42.30 -0.60
C GLU A 15 47.33 42.30 -1.85
N PRO A 16 47.61 41.49 -2.90
CA PRO A 16 46.68 41.39 -4.00
C PRO A 16 45.39 40.79 -3.44
N GLU A 17 44.31 41.57 -3.41
CA GLU A 17 42.97 41.07 -3.09
C GLU A 17 42.68 39.91 -4.05
N ALA A 18 42.84 38.68 -3.57
CA ALA A 18 42.55 37.49 -4.33
C ALA A 18 41.03 37.41 -4.49
N GLU A 19 40.52 37.86 -5.62
CA GLU A 19 39.11 37.71 -5.97
C GLU A 19 38.76 36.21 -5.99
N PHE A 20 37.93 35.78 -5.05
CA PHE A 20 37.47 34.39 -4.98
C PHE A 20 36.54 34.09 -6.16
N THR A 21 37.02 33.31 -7.13
CA THR A 21 36.18 32.79 -8.23
C THR A 21 35.61 31.42 -7.86
N ILE A 22 34.29 31.28 -7.88
CA ILE A 22 33.61 29.99 -7.64
C ILE A 22 33.60 29.18 -8.94
N ASN A 23 33.92 27.89 -8.85
CA ASN A 23 33.78 26.98 -9.98
C ASN A 23 32.30 26.55 -10.12
N GLU A 24 31.57 27.22 -11.00
CA GLU A 24 30.14 26.96 -11.25
C GLU A 24 29.87 25.51 -11.68
N ASN A 25 30.79 24.90 -12.45
CA ASN A 25 30.68 23.50 -12.86
C ASN A 25 30.81 22.52 -11.68
N TYR A 26 31.53 22.90 -10.62
CA TYR A 26 31.62 22.10 -9.40
C TYR A 26 30.39 22.32 -8.52
N ALA A 27 29.94 23.56 -8.36
CA ALA A 27 28.75 23.91 -7.58
C ALA A 27 27.50 23.16 -8.08
N GLY A 28 27.23 23.20 -9.38
CA GLY A 28 26.08 22.49 -9.94
C GLY A 28 26.14 20.97 -9.74
N ARG A 29 27.33 20.36 -9.85
CA ARG A 29 27.50 18.92 -9.58
C ARG A 29 27.37 18.58 -8.10
N TYR A 30 27.83 19.46 -7.22
CA TYR A 30 27.72 19.30 -5.77
C TYR A 30 26.26 19.32 -5.31
N ASP A 31 25.46 20.26 -5.83
CA ASP A 31 24.05 20.38 -5.49
C ASP A 31 23.25 19.14 -5.93
N ILE A 32 23.52 18.63 -7.14
CA ILE A 32 22.90 17.39 -7.64
C ILE A 32 23.28 16.20 -6.75
N TRP A 33 24.57 16.07 -6.39
CA TRP A 33 25.02 14.97 -5.54
C TRP A 33 24.42 15.03 -4.13
N ARG A 34 24.33 16.23 -3.54
CA ARG A 34 23.70 16.44 -2.23
C ARG A 34 22.22 16.13 -2.23
N ASN A 35 21.49 16.59 -3.24
CA ASN A 35 20.07 16.29 -3.39
C ASN A 35 19.84 14.79 -3.53
N LYS A 36 20.68 14.08 -4.30
CA LYS A 36 20.61 12.63 -4.45
C LYS A 36 20.90 11.89 -3.15
N GLU A 37 21.88 12.35 -2.37
CA GLU A 37 22.20 11.79 -1.05
C GLU A 37 21.03 11.95 -0.06
N GLU A 38 20.38 13.10 -0.06
CA GLU A 38 19.20 13.37 0.78
C GLU A 38 18.00 12.51 0.38
N LEU A 39 17.73 12.37 -0.92
CA LEU A 39 16.70 11.46 -1.42
C LEU A 39 16.95 10.01 -1.02
N GLN A 40 18.19 9.55 -1.09
CA GLN A 40 18.54 8.19 -0.67
C GLN A 40 18.29 8.00 0.84
N LYS A 41 18.68 8.97 1.68
CA LYS A 41 18.41 8.93 3.13
C LYS A 41 16.91 8.89 3.44
N LEU A 42 16.11 9.64 2.70
CA LEU A 42 14.64 9.61 2.85
C LEU A 42 14.05 8.28 2.41
N LYS A 43 14.59 7.66 1.34
CA LYS A 43 14.15 6.36 0.85
C LYS A 43 14.51 5.24 1.83
N ASP A 44 15.73 5.25 2.35
CA ASP A 44 16.19 4.27 3.35
C ASP A 44 15.36 4.40 4.64
N LEU A 45 15.10 5.63 5.10
CA LEU A 45 14.23 5.88 6.24
C LEU A 45 12.78 5.43 5.99
N SER A 46 12.24 5.72 4.81
CA SER A 46 10.90 5.25 4.40
C SER A 46 10.81 3.72 4.40
N GLN A 47 11.84 3.03 3.90
CA GLN A 47 11.89 1.59 3.87
C GLN A 47 12.01 0.98 5.27
N GLU A 48 12.82 1.58 6.16
CA GLU A 48 12.89 1.18 7.57
C GLU A 48 11.55 1.40 8.30
N ILE A 49 10.84 2.50 8.00
CA ILE A 49 9.51 2.79 8.56
C ILE A 49 8.44 1.83 8.01
N SER A 50 8.51 1.49 6.72
CA SER A 50 7.60 0.54 6.07
C SER A 50 7.75 -0.85 6.68
N SER A 51 8.98 -1.33 6.92
CA SER A 51 9.21 -2.64 7.54
C SER A 51 8.82 -2.73 9.02
N THR A 52 8.63 -1.61 9.73
CA THR A 52 8.13 -1.63 11.13
C THR A 52 6.63 -1.44 11.25
N SER A 53 5.92 -1.08 10.16
CA SER A 53 4.49 -0.80 10.17
C SER A 53 3.63 -1.93 9.57
N GLU A 54 4.26 -2.96 9.00
CA GLU A 54 3.59 -4.03 8.25
C GLU A 54 3.15 -5.22 9.13
N GLU A 55 3.39 -5.18 10.45
CA GLU A 55 3.22 -6.34 11.35
C GLU A 55 1.99 -6.28 12.30
N GLU A 56 1.21 -5.20 12.37
CA GLU A 56 0.16 -5.06 13.41
C GLU A 56 -1.22 -4.56 12.93
N GLU A 57 -1.50 -4.54 11.62
CA GLU A 57 -2.87 -4.32 11.14
C GLU A 57 -3.57 -5.68 10.93
N GLU A 58 -4.07 -6.27 12.02
CA GLU A 58 -5.03 -7.38 11.93
C GLU A 58 -6.22 -6.90 11.08
N GLU A 59 -6.48 -7.58 9.95
CA GLU A 59 -7.55 -7.20 9.04
C GLU A 59 -8.91 -7.19 9.77
N PRO A 60 -9.78 -6.19 9.51
CA PRO A 60 -11.06 -6.05 10.19
C PRO A 60 -12.03 -7.22 9.94
N GLU A 61 -11.71 -8.13 9.01
CA GLU A 61 -12.43 -9.38 8.81
C GLU A 61 -12.03 -10.46 9.83
N ILE A 62 -10.73 -10.57 10.15
CA ILE A 62 -10.20 -11.53 11.12
C ILE A 62 -10.73 -11.21 12.51
N GLU A 63 -10.74 -9.93 12.89
CA GLU A 63 -11.26 -9.48 14.18
C GLU A 63 -12.74 -9.84 14.36
N LYS A 64 -13.54 -9.76 13.29
CA LYS A 64 -14.96 -10.15 13.32
C LYS A 64 -15.12 -11.65 13.50
N ASP A 65 -14.31 -12.44 12.82
CA ASP A 65 -14.34 -13.90 12.94
C ASP A 65 -13.84 -14.34 14.33
N PHE A 66 -12.83 -13.66 14.88
CA PHE A 66 -12.41 -13.83 16.27
C PHE A 66 -13.55 -13.55 17.26
N LEU A 67 -14.26 -12.43 17.13
CA LEU A 67 -15.38 -12.11 18.03
C LEU A 67 -16.53 -13.12 17.94
N LYS A 68 -16.84 -13.61 16.73
CA LYS A 68 -17.83 -14.69 16.54
C LYS A 68 -17.42 -15.95 17.30
N THR A 69 -16.18 -16.41 17.09
CA THR A 69 -15.68 -17.63 17.74
C THR A 69 -15.65 -17.51 19.25
N LEU A 70 -15.26 -16.33 19.76
CA LEU A 70 -15.29 -16.03 21.18
C LEU A 70 -16.71 -16.15 21.74
N SER A 71 -17.72 -15.69 21.01
CA SER A 71 -19.11 -15.84 21.43
C SER A 71 -19.54 -17.30 21.52
N LEU A 72 -19.29 -18.10 20.48
CA LEU A 72 -19.63 -19.53 20.44
C LEU A 72 -18.92 -20.30 21.56
N LEU A 73 -17.68 -19.92 21.87
CA LEU A 73 -16.92 -20.49 22.98
C LEU A 73 -17.56 -20.17 24.34
N LYS A 74 -18.06 -18.95 24.52
CA LYS A 74 -18.71 -18.50 25.77
C LYS A 74 -20.12 -19.06 25.94
N SER A 75 -20.88 -19.19 24.85
CA SER A 75 -22.20 -19.85 24.84
C SER A 75 -22.08 -21.37 25.02
N LYS A 76 -20.88 -21.93 24.82
CA LYS A 76 -20.58 -23.37 24.83
C LYS A 76 -21.40 -24.12 23.77
N ASP A 77 -21.57 -23.51 22.61
CA ASP A 77 -22.34 -24.13 21.53
C ASP A 77 -21.67 -25.42 21.03
N PRO A 78 -22.44 -26.49 20.75
CA PRO A 78 -21.87 -27.78 20.30
C PRO A 78 -21.00 -27.69 19.05
N ARG A 79 -21.22 -26.66 18.22
CA ARG A 79 -20.51 -26.40 16.96
C ARG A 79 -19.01 -26.27 17.12
N ILE A 80 -18.52 -25.79 18.28
CA ILE A 80 -17.08 -25.64 18.53
C ILE A 80 -16.33 -26.98 18.60
N TYR A 81 -17.05 -28.10 18.75
CA TYR A 81 -16.47 -29.44 18.82
C TYR A 81 -16.54 -30.18 17.48
N ASP A 82 -17.22 -29.62 16.47
CA ASP A 82 -17.36 -30.25 15.16
C ASP A 82 -16.10 -29.98 14.31
N GLU A 83 -15.36 -31.04 13.95
CA GLU A 83 -14.13 -30.96 13.14
C GLU A 83 -14.36 -30.34 11.74
N ASN A 84 -15.60 -30.35 11.24
CA ASN A 84 -15.97 -29.82 9.93
C ASN A 84 -16.23 -28.31 9.94
N THR A 85 -16.25 -27.68 11.12
CA THR A 85 -16.54 -26.24 11.23
C THR A 85 -15.25 -25.43 11.06
N LYS A 86 -15.24 -24.54 10.07
CA LYS A 86 -14.17 -23.56 9.86
C LYS A 86 -14.60 -22.22 10.42
N PHE A 87 -13.82 -21.72 11.36
CA PHE A 87 -14.13 -20.52 12.13
C PHE A 87 -13.45 -19.26 11.61
N PHE A 88 -12.24 -19.44 11.10
CA PHE A 88 -11.47 -18.41 10.44
C PHE A 88 -11.43 -18.76 8.97
N LYS A 89 -11.57 -17.75 8.12
CA LYS A 89 -11.18 -17.90 6.72
C LYS A 89 -9.70 -18.26 6.75
N GLU A 90 -9.33 -19.34 6.07
CA GLU A 90 -7.92 -19.57 5.79
C GLU A 90 -7.50 -18.35 4.98
N GLU A 91 -6.74 -17.44 5.59
CA GLU A 91 -5.92 -16.54 4.83
C GLU A 91 -5.15 -17.45 3.88
N ASP A 92 -5.45 -17.34 2.60
CA ASP A 92 -4.48 -17.65 1.58
C ASP A 92 -3.32 -16.69 1.86
N ILE A 93 -2.48 -17.00 2.86
CA ILE A 93 -1.16 -16.43 3.00
C ILE A 93 -0.59 -16.70 1.64
N PRO A 94 -0.45 -15.69 0.77
CA PRO A 94 0.05 -15.95 -0.55
C PRO A 94 1.44 -16.50 -0.27
N LYS A 95 1.62 -17.80 -0.52
CA LYS A 95 2.95 -18.38 -0.61
C LYS A 95 3.55 -17.61 -1.76
N GLU A 96 4.23 -16.51 -1.45
CA GLU A 96 4.82 -15.64 -2.44
C GLU A 96 5.54 -16.57 -3.39
N PRO A 97 5.15 -16.60 -4.69
CA PRO A 97 5.84 -17.44 -5.63
C PRO A 97 7.28 -16.97 -5.55
N LYS A 98 8.19 -17.82 -5.08
CA LYS A 98 9.60 -17.48 -4.86
C LYS A 98 10.09 -16.74 -6.09
N VAL A 99 10.08 -15.41 -6.03
CA VAL A 99 10.55 -14.59 -7.14
C VAL A 99 12.01 -14.97 -7.20
N LYS A 100 12.44 -15.52 -8.33
CA LYS A 100 13.85 -15.86 -8.54
C LYS A 100 14.58 -14.54 -8.37
N LYS A 101 15.18 -14.31 -7.20
CA LYS A 101 15.97 -13.12 -6.94
C LYS A 101 16.98 -13.07 -8.06
N GLU A 102 16.91 -12.01 -8.87
CA GLU A 102 17.91 -11.78 -9.90
C GLU A 102 19.27 -11.75 -9.20
N LYS A 103 20.30 -12.24 -9.90
CA LYS A 103 21.63 -12.35 -9.30
C LYS A 103 22.06 -10.95 -8.82
N PRO A 104 22.56 -10.80 -7.58
CA PRO A 104 23.05 -9.51 -7.12
C PRO A 104 24.16 -9.05 -8.07
N MET A 105 23.93 -7.95 -8.78
CA MET A 105 24.93 -7.34 -9.65
C MET A 105 25.87 -6.50 -8.80
N PHE A 106 27.18 -6.67 -8.99
CA PHE A 106 28.17 -5.77 -8.40
C PHE A 106 28.37 -4.55 -9.30
N MET A 107 28.90 -3.46 -8.73
CA MET A 107 29.19 -2.21 -9.47
C MET A 107 29.94 -2.45 -10.79
N LYS A 108 30.92 -3.37 -10.77
CA LYS A 108 31.71 -3.75 -11.94
C LYS A 108 30.89 -4.48 -13.02
N ASP A 109 29.83 -5.18 -12.62
CA ASP A 109 28.94 -5.88 -13.55
C ASP A 109 28.03 -4.89 -14.27
N TYR A 110 27.58 -3.84 -13.57
CA TYR A 110 26.81 -2.73 -14.15
C TYR A 110 27.65 -1.94 -15.18
N GLU A 111 28.88 -1.56 -14.83
CA GLU A 111 29.80 -0.90 -15.77
C GLU A 111 30.04 -1.74 -17.02
N ARG A 112 30.23 -3.06 -16.86
CA ARG A 112 30.41 -3.98 -17.98
C ARG A 112 29.15 -4.08 -18.83
N LYS A 113 27.96 -4.10 -18.22
CA LYS A 113 26.66 -4.14 -18.90
C LYS A 113 26.47 -2.89 -19.77
N ILE A 114 26.75 -1.70 -19.25
CA ILE A 114 26.66 -0.44 -19.99
C ILE A 114 27.61 -0.42 -21.19
N VAL A 115 28.85 -0.91 -21.03
CA VAL A 115 29.84 -0.95 -22.11
C VAL A 115 29.42 -1.95 -23.21
N LEU A 116 28.86 -3.11 -22.84
CA LEU A 116 28.48 -4.16 -23.78
C LEU A 116 27.13 -3.90 -24.47
N GLU A 117 26.14 -3.40 -23.74
CA GLU A 117 24.75 -3.29 -24.21
C GLU A 117 24.39 -1.87 -24.65
N GLN A 118 24.88 -0.84 -23.93
CA GLN A 118 24.57 0.57 -24.20
C GLN A 118 25.71 1.32 -24.92
N ASN A 119 26.68 0.60 -25.50
CA ASN A 119 27.82 1.19 -26.22
C ASN A 119 28.61 2.23 -25.40
N GLY A 120 28.54 2.18 -24.06
CA GLY A 120 29.20 3.15 -23.17
C GLY A 120 28.42 4.44 -22.88
N MET A 121 27.14 4.53 -23.28
CA MET A 121 26.26 5.65 -22.94
C MET A 121 25.44 5.30 -21.71
N PHE A 122 25.52 6.12 -20.66
CA PHE A 122 24.66 5.96 -19.48
C PHE A 122 23.27 6.50 -19.82
N VAL A 123 22.26 5.64 -19.80
CA VAL A 123 20.84 6.05 -19.81
C VAL A 123 20.43 6.20 -18.35
N ASP A 124 19.94 7.39 -17.96
CA ASP A 124 19.38 7.61 -16.63
C ASP A 124 18.08 6.80 -16.49
N GLU A 125 17.97 6.04 -15.40
CA GLU A 125 16.85 5.12 -15.11
C GLU A 125 15.48 5.84 -14.99
N ASP A 126 15.48 7.17 -14.84
CA ASP A 126 14.26 8.01 -14.75
C ASP A 126 13.59 8.29 -16.12
N ASP A 127 14.21 7.97 -17.27
CA ASP A 127 13.55 8.09 -18.58
C ASP A 127 12.65 6.87 -18.90
N GLU A 128 12.84 5.72 -18.25
CA GLU A 128 12.01 4.51 -18.45
C GLU A 128 10.70 4.56 -17.63
N ASP A 129 10.71 5.17 -16.45
CA ASP A 129 9.52 5.26 -15.58
C ASP A 129 8.46 6.27 -16.08
N ASN A 130 8.83 7.20 -16.97
CA ASN A 130 7.88 8.15 -17.57
C ASN A 130 7.02 7.52 -18.68
N GLU A 131 7.42 6.35 -19.22
CA GLU A 131 6.66 5.67 -20.27
C GLU A 131 5.51 4.82 -19.70
N HIS A 132 5.70 4.23 -18.52
CA HIS A 132 4.68 3.39 -17.85
C HIS A 132 3.52 4.17 -17.23
N LEU A 133 3.74 5.43 -16.80
CA LEU A 133 2.67 6.31 -16.29
C LEU A 133 1.77 6.86 -17.40
N ARG A 134 2.18 6.79 -18.68
CA ARG A 134 1.38 7.20 -19.84
C ARG A 134 0.40 6.12 -20.32
N GLN A 135 0.46 4.91 -19.74
CA GLN A 135 -0.29 3.75 -20.20
C GLN A 135 -1.37 3.25 -19.24
N ARG A 136 -1.85 4.05 -18.27
CA ARG A 136 -3.22 3.84 -17.81
C ARG A 136 -4.13 4.36 -18.92
N PRO A 137 -4.87 3.51 -19.65
CA PRO A 137 -5.93 4.03 -20.48
C PRO A 137 -6.91 4.72 -19.54
N LEU A 138 -6.96 6.06 -19.62
CA LEU A 138 -8.15 6.80 -19.26
C LEU A 138 -9.30 6.07 -19.94
N LEU A 139 -10.31 5.62 -19.18
CA LEU A 139 -11.49 4.93 -19.72
C LEU A 139 -11.89 5.63 -21.01
N THR A 140 -11.69 4.94 -22.13
CA THR A 140 -11.77 5.61 -23.43
C THR A 140 -13.23 5.98 -23.66
N ASN A 141 -13.51 7.11 -24.34
CA ASN A 141 -14.87 7.49 -24.74
C ASN A 141 -15.64 6.34 -25.43
N LYS A 142 -14.93 5.36 -25.99
CA LYS A 142 -15.49 4.13 -26.56
C LYS A 142 -16.19 3.24 -25.55
N GLU A 143 -15.63 3.04 -24.35
CA GLU A 143 -16.25 2.24 -23.30
C GLU A 143 -17.57 2.90 -22.83
N GLU A 144 -17.57 4.23 -22.70
CA GLU A 144 -18.78 5.00 -22.38
C GLU A 144 -19.84 4.89 -23.48
N GLU A 145 -19.43 4.96 -24.76
CA GLU A 145 -20.33 4.76 -25.90
C GLU A 145 -20.88 3.34 -25.99
N GLU A 146 -20.07 2.32 -25.67
CA GLU A 146 -20.50 0.92 -25.63
C GLU A 146 -21.53 0.69 -24.53
N ILE A 147 -21.32 1.27 -23.34
CA ILE A 147 -22.29 1.25 -22.25
C ILE A 147 -23.58 1.94 -22.69
N LYS A 148 -23.50 3.15 -23.28
CA LYS A 148 -24.67 3.88 -23.79
C LYS A 148 -25.44 3.10 -24.86
N LYS A 149 -24.74 2.45 -25.80
CA LYS A 149 -25.34 1.61 -26.83
C LYS A 149 -25.99 0.36 -26.25
N SER A 150 -25.33 -0.31 -25.29
CA SER A 150 -25.88 -1.49 -24.63
C SER A 150 -27.15 -1.16 -23.84
N PHE A 151 -27.18 0.01 -23.19
CA PHE A 151 -28.34 0.51 -22.47
C PHE A 151 -29.48 0.89 -23.42
N GLN A 152 -29.18 1.63 -24.50
CA GLN A 152 -30.16 1.95 -25.56
C GLN A 152 -30.71 0.69 -26.26
N GLN A 153 -29.90 -0.36 -26.39
CA GLN A 153 -30.36 -1.64 -26.96
C GLN A 153 -31.25 -2.42 -25.99
N ALA A 154 -31.02 -2.31 -24.68
CA ALA A 154 -31.81 -2.96 -23.65
C ALA A 154 -33.16 -2.25 -23.39
N VAL A 155 -33.28 -0.97 -23.72
CA VAL A 155 -34.50 -0.17 -23.58
C VAL A 155 -35.12 0.05 -24.96
N PRO A 156 -36.13 -0.74 -25.40
CA PRO A 156 -36.85 -0.43 -26.63
C PRO A 156 -37.58 0.90 -26.49
N ASP A 157 -37.60 1.72 -27.56
CA ASP A 157 -38.33 3.00 -27.65
C ASP A 157 -39.85 2.76 -27.46
N SER A 158 -40.27 2.64 -26.22
CA SER A 158 -41.67 2.59 -25.79
C SER A 158 -42.00 3.95 -25.19
N ASP A 159 -42.85 4.71 -25.86
CA ASP A 159 -43.31 6.08 -25.52
C ASP A 159 -44.12 6.17 -24.20
N GLU A 160 -44.03 5.15 -23.35
CA GLU A 160 -44.72 5.05 -22.05
C GLU A 160 -43.65 5.07 -20.94
N GLU A 161 -43.41 6.25 -20.38
CA GLU A 161 -42.41 6.52 -19.34
C GLU A 161 -42.63 5.80 -17.98
N GLU A 162 -43.56 4.83 -17.90
CA GLU A 162 -43.97 4.23 -16.63
C GLU A 162 -43.52 2.77 -16.41
N ASP A 163 -42.90 2.09 -17.38
CA ASP A 163 -42.60 0.65 -17.27
C ASP A 163 -41.11 0.25 -17.45
N LEU A 164 -40.18 1.19 -17.24
CA LEU A 164 -38.73 0.95 -17.36
C LEU A 164 -38.18 -0.03 -16.29
N LEU A 165 -38.84 -0.11 -15.13
CA LEU A 165 -38.44 -0.97 -14.01
C LEU A 165 -39.61 -1.85 -13.56
N GLN A 166 -39.63 -3.10 -14.02
CA GLN A 166 -40.59 -4.10 -13.53
C GLN A 166 -40.02 -4.85 -12.31
N VAL A 167 -40.89 -5.10 -11.32
CA VAL A 167 -40.52 -5.93 -10.16
C VAL A 167 -40.26 -7.35 -10.63
N ARG A 168 -38.99 -7.80 -10.58
CA ARG A 168 -38.64 -9.18 -10.90
C ARG A 168 -39.33 -10.11 -9.91
N THR A 169 -40.17 -11.02 -10.42
CA THR A 169 -40.74 -12.09 -9.59
C THR A 169 -39.63 -13.08 -9.25
N LYS A 170 -39.35 -13.23 -7.95
CA LYS A 170 -38.33 -14.16 -7.49
C LYS A 170 -38.73 -15.58 -7.84
N THR A 171 -37.76 -16.38 -8.26
CA THR A 171 -37.99 -17.82 -8.42
C THR A 171 -37.97 -18.48 -7.05
N LYS A 172 -38.70 -19.59 -6.86
CA LYS A 172 -38.70 -20.31 -5.57
C LYS A 172 -37.29 -20.68 -5.08
N ALA A 173 -36.41 -21.04 -6.01
CA ALA A 173 -35.01 -21.37 -5.69
C ALA A 173 -34.19 -20.16 -5.22
N GLU A 174 -34.57 -18.95 -5.61
CA GLU A 174 -33.94 -17.71 -5.17
C GLU A 174 -34.45 -17.32 -3.76
N GLU A 175 -35.76 -17.46 -3.52
CA GLU A 175 -36.36 -17.27 -2.19
C GLU A 175 -35.79 -18.24 -1.15
N GLU A 176 -35.62 -19.52 -1.50
CA GLU A 176 -35.03 -20.50 -0.59
C GLU A 176 -33.58 -20.16 -0.22
N LYS A 177 -32.79 -19.66 -1.17
CA LYS A 177 -31.42 -19.22 -0.91
C LYS A 177 -31.39 -17.98 -0.01
N GLU A 178 -32.25 -17.01 -0.29
CA GLU A 178 -32.39 -15.81 0.55
C GLU A 178 -32.87 -16.17 1.97
N GLU A 179 -33.76 -17.15 2.14
CA GLU A 179 -34.19 -17.61 3.45
C GLU A 179 -33.07 -18.30 4.23
N VAL A 180 -32.24 -19.11 3.55
CA VAL A 180 -31.06 -19.73 4.17
C VAL A 180 -30.06 -18.67 4.59
N ASP A 181 -29.77 -17.72 3.70
CA ASP A 181 -28.84 -16.61 3.98
C ASP A 181 -29.37 -15.71 5.11
N TYR A 182 -30.67 -15.40 5.11
CA TYR A 182 -31.31 -14.64 6.18
C TYR A 182 -31.26 -15.36 7.54
N LYS A 183 -31.46 -16.68 7.56
CA LYS A 183 -31.33 -17.48 8.80
C LYS A 183 -29.88 -17.48 9.30
N GLN A 184 -28.92 -17.61 8.40
CA GLN A 184 -27.50 -17.56 8.73
C GLN A 184 -27.10 -16.17 9.27
N TRP A 185 -27.56 -15.10 8.63
CA TRP A 185 -27.37 -13.73 9.11
C TRP A 185 -27.97 -13.53 10.50
N LEU A 186 -29.21 -13.96 10.72
CA LEU A 186 -29.90 -13.82 12.02
C LEU A 186 -29.20 -14.62 13.14
N GLU A 187 -28.60 -15.76 12.80
CA GLU A 187 -27.80 -16.55 13.74
C GLU A 187 -26.50 -15.83 14.11
N THR A 188 -25.81 -15.27 13.11
CA THR A 188 -24.60 -14.46 13.31
C THR A 188 -24.89 -13.25 14.22
N GLU A 189 -26.04 -12.61 14.04
CA GLU A 189 -26.51 -11.50 14.88
C GLU A 189 -26.72 -11.97 16.33
N LYS A 190 -27.35 -13.12 16.54
CA LYS A 190 -27.60 -13.70 17.88
C LYS A 190 -26.31 -14.07 18.60
N ASP A 191 -25.33 -14.61 17.89
CA ASP A 191 -24.04 -14.96 18.45
C ASP A 191 -23.36 -13.67 18.95
N MET A 192 -23.36 -12.58 18.17
CA MET A 192 -22.84 -11.29 18.64
C MET A 192 -23.62 -10.73 19.85
N LEU A 193 -24.92 -10.95 19.93
CA LEU A 193 -25.74 -10.51 21.08
C LEU A 193 -25.37 -11.24 22.37
N PHE A 194 -25.01 -12.54 22.30
CA PHE A 194 -24.60 -13.28 23.49
C PHE A 194 -23.30 -12.72 24.07
N LEU A 195 -22.31 -12.46 23.22
CA LEU A 195 -21.04 -11.87 23.65
C LEU A 195 -21.25 -10.47 24.25
N ASN A 196 -22.07 -9.64 23.60
CA ASN A 196 -22.45 -8.33 24.13
C ASN A 196 -23.12 -8.43 25.49
N LYS A 197 -23.98 -9.43 25.72
CA LYS A 197 -24.60 -9.66 27.02
C LYS A 197 -23.56 -10.01 28.08
N CYS A 198 -22.63 -10.93 27.77
CA CYS A 198 -21.54 -11.30 28.67
C CYS A 198 -20.66 -10.09 29.03
N TRP A 199 -20.37 -9.21 28.07
CA TRP A 199 -19.52 -8.03 28.28
C TRP A 199 -20.20 -6.88 29.03
N ASN A 200 -21.53 -6.84 29.03
CA ASN A 200 -22.32 -5.85 29.76
C ASN A 200 -22.73 -6.30 31.17
N ASP A 201 -22.54 -7.57 31.52
CA ASP A 201 -22.85 -8.07 32.85
C ASP A 201 -21.85 -7.54 33.90
N PRO A 202 -22.29 -6.95 35.04
CA PRO A 202 -21.39 -6.36 36.04
C PRO A 202 -20.59 -7.38 36.85
N LYS A 203 -20.87 -8.68 36.71
CA LYS A 203 -20.18 -9.80 37.39
C LYS A 203 -19.08 -10.45 36.53
N ILE A 204 -18.68 -9.78 35.47
CA ILE A 204 -17.69 -10.27 34.53
C ILE A 204 -16.28 -10.40 35.17
N SER A 205 -15.49 -11.38 34.73
CA SER A 205 -14.12 -11.63 35.24
C SER A 205 -13.18 -10.45 34.92
N GLU A 206 -12.15 -10.24 35.74
CA GLU A 206 -11.12 -9.20 35.50
C GLU A 206 -10.45 -9.39 34.13
N ASP A 207 -10.15 -10.63 33.77
CA ASP A 207 -9.55 -10.99 32.47
C ASP A 207 -10.46 -10.62 31.29
N GLU A 208 -11.78 -10.75 31.47
CA GLU A 208 -12.76 -10.43 30.42
C GLU A 208 -12.99 -8.92 30.31
N LYS A 209 -12.90 -8.17 31.41
CA LYS A 209 -12.88 -6.70 31.37
C LYS A 209 -11.66 -6.22 30.60
N PHE A 210 -10.50 -6.79 30.92
CA PHE A 210 -9.26 -6.47 30.22
C PHE A 210 -9.38 -6.77 28.72
N LEU A 211 -9.86 -7.96 28.35
CA LEU A 211 -10.01 -8.34 26.94
C LEU A 211 -10.97 -7.41 26.20
N ARG A 212 -12.12 -7.07 26.81
CA ARG A 212 -13.07 -6.11 26.25
C ARG A 212 -12.41 -4.76 26.00
N ASP A 213 -11.76 -4.22 27.02
CA ASP A 213 -11.16 -2.89 26.95
C ASP A 213 -9.96 -2.87 26.00
N TYR A 214 -9.20 -3.97 25.90
CA TYR A 214 -8.09 -4.13 24.96
C TYR A 214 -8.60 -4.07 23.51
N ILE A 215 -9.59 -4.90 23.17
CA ILE A 215 -10.16 -4.95 21.80
C ILE A 215 -10.83 -3.62 21.43
N LEU A 216 -11.52 -2.96 22.37
CA LEU A 216 -12.18 -1.68 22.10
C LEU A 216 -11.20 -0.51 22.01
N ASN A 217 -10.05 -0.56 22.70
CA ASN A 217 -9.05 0.50 22.70
C ASN A 217 -7.89 0.26 21.71
N LYS A 218 -7.90 -0.84 20.95
CA LYS A 218 -6.90 -1.12 19.88
C LYS A 218 -6.95 -0.15 18.69
N ARG A 219 -7.85 0.83 18.69
CA ARG A 219 -8.14 1.71 17.55
C ARG A 219 -7.40 3.05 17.60
#